data_AF-A0A951R8F3-F1
#
_entry.id   AF-A0A951R8F3-F1
#
_cell.length_a   1.000
_cell.length_b   1.000
_cell.length_c   1.000
_cell.angle_alpha   90.00
_cell.angle_beta   90.00
_cell.angle_gamma   90.00
#
_symmetry.space_group_name_H-M   'P 1'
#
loop_
_entity.id
_entity.type
_entity.pdbx_description
1 polymer ?
#
loop_
_entity_poly.entity_id
_entity_poly.type
_entity_poly.pdbx_seq_one_letter_code
_entity_poly.pdbx_strand_id
1 'polypeptide(L)'
;MEEKNKDPFDDQKKAAYADHVIAIASGKGGVGKSTVASNLALALRDKGLSVGLLDLDLYGPSVPIMFGQHKPTEAVSEEGILPAVKFGIQLMSLGFFLDPRSAVIWRGPLVMRAVEQLLHQVVWKKMDYLIIDLPPGTGDIQLSLLQKI
;
A
#
# COMPACT_ATOMS: atom_id res chain seq x y z
N MET A 1 -40.73 -1.84 5.21
CA MET A 1 -39.86 -0.81 4.62
C MET A 1 -38.73 -0.55 5.61
N GLU A 2 -37.70 -1.40 5.63
CA GLU A 2 -36.55 -1.34 6.56
C GLU A 2 -35.29 -1.71 5.78
N GLU A 3 -34.81 -0.81 4.92
CA GLU A 3 -33.51 -0.94 4.21
C GLU A 3 -32.79 0.42 4.19
N LYS A 4 -32.80 1.14 5.33
CA LYS A 4 -32.12 2.45 5.43
C LYS A 4 -31.24 2.52 6.67
N ASN A 5 -30.24 1.64 6.77
CA ASN A 5 -29.03 1.89 7.58
C ASN A 5 -27.94 0.80 7.48
N LYS A 6 -27.84 0.02 6.39
CA LYS A 6 -26.66 -0.84 6.22
C LYS A 6 -25.47 0.04 5.91
N ASP A 7 -24.40 -0.04 6.71
CA ASP A 7 -23.16 0.66 6.38
C ASP A 7 -22.68 0.10 5.02
N PRO A 8 -22.44 0.95 4.00
CA PRO A 8 -21.99 0.47 2.69
C PRO A 8 -20.67 -0.32 2.74
N PHE A 9 -19.97 -0.31 3.88
CA PHE A 9 -18.72 -1.00 4.11
C PHE A 9 -18.85 -2.26 4.99
N ASP A 10 -20.07 -2.62 5.46
CA ASP A 10 -20.29 -3.80 6.33
C ASP A 10 -19.86 -5.13 5.70
N ASP A 11 -19.94 -5.23 4.37
CA ASP A 11 -19.55 -6.45 3.62
C ASP A 11 -18.06 -6.46 3.23
N GLN A 12 -17.29 -5.41 3.57
CA GLN A 12 -15.86 -5.37 3.27
C GLN A 12 -15.06 -6.26 4.23
N LYS A 13 -14.18 -7.10 3.66
CA LYS A 13 -13.24 -7.89 4.45
C LYS A 13 -12.26 -6.97 5.15
N LYS A 14 -12.39 -6.83 6.47
CA LYS A 14 -11.40 -6.11 7.29
C LYS A 14 -10.03 -6.73 7.14
N ALA A 15 -9.00 -5.89 7.00
CA ALA A 15 -7.62 -6.30 7.07
C ALA A 15 -7.34 -6.90 8.46
N ALA A 16 -7.32 -8.23 8.57
CA ALA A 16 -7.19 -8.93 9.86
C ALA A 16 -5.89 -8.59 10.62
N TYR A 17 -4.92 -8.01 9.91
CA TYR A 17 -3.61 -7.61 10.41
C TYR A 17 -3.52 -6.13 10.82
N ALA A 18 -4.53 -5.30 10.56
CA ALA A 18 -4.51 -3.87 10.89
C ALA A 18 -5.83 -3.42 11.54
N ASP A 19 -5.75 -2.74 12.69
CA ASP A 19 -6.95 -2.21 13.37
C ASP A 19 -7.58 -1.05 12.57
N HIS A 20 -6.74 -0.26 11.89
CA HIS A 20 -7.15 0.82 11.01
C HIS A 20 -6.40 0.82 9.68
N VAL A 21 -7.09 1.18 8.59
CA VAL A 21 -6.51 1.39 7.28
C VAL A 21 -6.74 2.84 6.85
N ILE A 22 -5.68 3.54 6.45
CA ILE A 22 -5.73 4.92 5.97
C ILE A 22 -5.23 4.95 4.53
N ALA A 23 -6.14 5.19 3.58
CA ALA A 23 -5.79 5.38 2.19
C ALA A 23 -5.49 6.86 1.90
N ILE A 24 -4.32 7.13 1.31
CA ILE A 24 -3.88 8.47 0.90
C ILE A 24 -3.96 8.56 -0.63
N ALA A 25 -4.86 9.42 -1.12
CA ALA A 25 -5.10 9.64 -2.55
C ALA A 25 -4.79 11.08 -2.97
N SER A 26 -4.58 11.27 -4.28
CA SER A 26 -4.46 12.61 -4.88
C SER A 26 -5.07 12.65 -6.27
N GLY A 27 -5.71 13.76 -6.63
CA GLY A 27 -6.27 13.95 -7.98
C GLY A 27 -5.23 14.19 -9.07
N LYS A 28 -3.96 14.49 -8.70
CA LYS A 28 -2.85 14.75 -9.62
C LYS A 28 -1.55 14.17 -9.08
N GLY A 29 -0.60 13.89 -9.99
CA GLY A 29 0.78 13.57 -9.63
C GLY A 29 1.55 14.80 -9.14
N GLY A 30 2.62 14.58 -8.37
CA GLY A 30 3.55 15.64 -7.93
C GLY A 30 3.08 16.52 -6.77
N VAL A 31 1.91 16.25 -6.16
CA VAL A 31 1.38 17.04 -5.04
C VAL A 31 1.98 16.68 -3.67
N GLY A 32 2.93 15.72 -3.62
CA GLY A 32 3.55 15.28 -2.37
C GLY A 32 2.77 14.19 -1.61
N LYS A 33 1.86 13.47 -2.27
CA LYS A 33 1.08 12.34 -1.70
C LYS A 33 1.95 11.34 -0.91
N SER A 34 2.98 10.78 -1.54
CA SER A 34 3.89 9.82 -0.91
C SER A 34 4.68 10.42 0.25
N THR A 35 5.00 11.72 0.18
CA THR A 35 5.64 12.45 1.28
C THR A 35 4.71 12.50 2.49
N VAL A 36 3.43 12.81 2.29
CA VAL A 36 2.42 12.82 3.35
C VAL A 36 2.25 11.42 3.93
N ALA A 37 2.10 10.39 3.09
CA ALA A 37 1.95 9.01 3.54
C ALA A 37 3.14 8.53 4.39
N SER A 38 4.37 8.80 3.91
CA SER A 38 5.61 8.42 4.60
C SER A 38 5.78 9.12 5.95
N ASN A 39 5.53 10.43 6.00
CA ASN A 39 5.66 11.20 7.23
C ASN A 39 4.54 10.87 8.23
N LEU A 40 3.32 10.58 7.76
CA LEU A 40 2.26 10.10 8.64
C LEU A 40 2.63 8.76 9.27
N ALA A 41 3.22 7.84 8.49
CA ALA A 41 3.69 6.55 8.99
C ALA A 41 4.73 6.72 10.12
N LEU A 42 5.73 7.58 9.89
CA LEU A 42 6.76 7.90 10.87
C LEU A 42 6.17 8.57 12.11
N ALA A 43 5.26 9.52 11.95
CA ALA A 43 4.64 10.23 13.07
C ALA A 43 3.77 9.30 13.94
N LEU A 44 3.04 8.35 13.35
CA LEU A 44 2.29 7.34 14.10
C LEU A 44 3.23 6.38 14.83
N ARG A 45 4.31 5.93 14.16
CA ARG A 45 5.34 5.12 14.80
C ARG A 45 5.97 5.84 15.99
N ASP A 46 6.28 7.12 15.86
CA ASP A 46 6.88 7.94 16.93
C ASP A 46 5.94 8.12 18.13
N LYS A 47 4.64 7.92 17.95
CA LYS A 47 3.66 7.83 19.04
C LYS A 47 3.60 6.44 19.70
N GLY A 48 4.48 5.52 19.31
CA GLY A 48 4.54 4.15 19.84
C GLY A 48 3.57 3.18 19.19
N LEU A 49 2.92 3.57 18.08
CA LEU A 49 2.00 2.70 17.36
C LEU A 49 2.76 1.81 16.38
N SER A 50 2.23 0.61 16.18
CA SER A 50 2.70 -0.34 15.17
C SER A 50 2.11 0.03 13.80
N VAL A 51 2.98 0.19 12.79
CA VAL A 51 2.59 0.78 11.50
C VAL A 51 3.12 -0.03 10.32
N GLY A 52 2.27 -0.19 9.31
CA GLY A 52 2.62 -0.60 7.96
C GLY A 52 2.42 0.53 6.96
N LEU A 53 3.23 0.54 5.91
CA LEU A 53 3.09 1.43 4.75
C LEU A 53 3.18 0.60 3.47
N LEU A 54 2.09 0.65 2.70
CA LEU A 54 1.94 -0.02 1.41
C LEU A 54 1.88 1.03 0.29
N ASP A 55 2.88 1.00 -0.60
CA ASP A 55 2.97 1.86 -1.77
C ASP A 55 2.50 1.15 -3.04
N LEU A 56 1.39 1.63 -3.59
CA LEU A 56 0.76 1.12 -4.80
C LEU A 56 1.02 2.01 -6.02
N ASP A 57 1.88 3.03 -5.92
CA ASP A 57 2.19 3.94 -7.02
C ASP A 57 3.24 3.35 -7.98
N LEU A 58 2.77 2.68 -9.04
CA LEU A 58 3.64 1.99 -10.00
C LEU A 58 4.53 2.94 -10.83
N TYR A 59 4.03 4.13 -11.19
CA TYR A 59 4.68 4.98 -12.18
C TYR A 59 5.75 5.89 -11.56
N GLY A 60 5.78 6.01 -10.24
CA GLY A 60 6.76 6.78 -9.51
C GLY A 60 6.84 6.38 -8.04
N PRO A 61 7.13 5.10 -7.73
CA PRO A 61 7.13 4.62 -6.36
C PRO A 61 8.19 5.38 -5.57
N SER A 62 7.74 6.28 -4.71
CA SER A 62 8.61 7.20 -3.99
C SER A 62 9.02 6.62 -2.64
N VAL A 63 8.24 5.70 -2.08
CA VAL A 63 8.50 5.09 -0.76
C VAL A 63 9.84 4.34 -0.72
N PRO A 64 10.22 3.50 -1.71
CA PRO A 64 11.53 2.85 -1.71
C PRO A 64 12.70 3.84 -1.60
N ILE A 65 12.58 4.97 -2.30
CA ILE A 65 13.59 6.03 -2.33
C ILE A 65 13.60 6.78 -0.99
N MET A 66 12.43 7.22 -0.52
CA MET A 66 12.28 8.00 0.72
C MET A 66 12.77 7.25 1.96
N PHE A 67 12.59 5.92 2.00
CA PHE A 67 13.06 5.07 3.10
C PHE A 67 14.48 4.51 2.89
N GLY A 68 15.10 4.76 1.73
CA GLY A 68 16.40 4.17 1.37
C GLY A 68 16.37 2.64 1.38
N GLN A 69 15.28 2.06 0.89
CA GLN A 69 15.02 0.63 0.87
C GLN A 69 14.57 0.23 -0.54
N HIS A 70 15.42 -0.47 -1.29
CA HIS A 70 15.17 -0.76 -2.71
C HIS A 70 14.64 -2.17 -2.98
N LYS A 71 14.58 -3.03 -1.97
CA LYS A 71 14.14 -4.43 -2.08
C LYS A 71 13.38 -4.85 -0.82
N PRO A 72 12.53 -5.89 -0.88
CA PRO A 72 12.05 -6.55 0.33
C PRO A 72 13.24 -7.20 1.04
N THR A 73 13.25 -7.22 2.37
CA THR A 73 14.38 -7.80 3.13
C THR A 73 14.47 -9.32 2.93
N GLU A 74 13.33 -9.98 2.72
CA GLU A 74 13.19 -11.40 2.44
C GLU A 74 12.09 -11.56 1.38
N ALA A 75 12.45 -11.86 0.13
CA ALA A 75 11.53 -11.67 -0.99
C ALA A 75 10.32 -12.62 -0.97
N VAL A 76 10.45 -13.81 -0.37
CA VAL A 76 9.41 -14.87 -0.36
C VAL A 76 9.68 -15.83 0.81
N SER A 77 8.67 -16.09 1.65
CA SER A 77 8.59 -17.27 2.53
C SER A 77 7.59 -18.28 1.95
N GLU A 78 7.50 -19.48 2.51
CA GLU A 78 6.42 -20.44 2.15
C GLU A 78 5.01 -19.86 2.36
N GLU A 79 4.90 -18.83 3.20
CA GLU A 79 3.65 -18.22 3.63
C GLU A 79 3.26 -16.98 2.79
N GLY A 80 4.20 -16.40 2.03
CA GLY A 80 3.93 -15.24 1.18
C GLY A 80 5.10 -14.27 1.04
N ILE A 81 4.78 -13.00 0.74
CA ILE A 81 5.76 -11.92 0.55
C ILE A 81 6.00 -11.25 1.89
N LEU A 82 7.25 -11.22 2.36
CA LEU A 82 7.59 -10.54 3.61
C LEU A 82 7.85 -9.04 3.35
N PRO A 83 7.25 -8.14 4.15
CA PRO A 83 7.54 -6.72 4.05
C PRO A 83 8.96 -6.42 4.52
N ALA A 84 9.58 -5.39 3.93
CA ALA A 84 10.80 -4.85 4.49
C ALA A 84 10.49 -4.19 5.85
N VAL A 85 11.47 -4.11 6.75
CA VAL A 85 11.32 -3.37 8.00
C VAL A 85 12.37 -2.27 8.03
N LYS A 86 11.93 -1.02 8.10
CA LYS A 86 12.80 0.16 8.17
C LYS A 86 12.21 1.17 9.12
N PHE A 87 13.05 1.76 9.98
CA PHE A 87 12.63 2.76 10.95
C PHE A 87 11.42 2.30 11.79
N GLY A 88 11.35 1.01 12.14
CA GLY A 88 10.25 0.42 12.90
C GLY A 88 8.92 0.27 12.14
N ILE A 89 8.89 0.52 10.84
CA ILE A 89 7.71 0.42 9.97
C ILE A 89 7.84 -0.80 9.07
N GLN A 90 6.75 -1.55 8.89
CA GLN A 90 6.64 -2.59 7.88
C GLN A 90 6.36 -1.93 6.52
N LEU A 91 7.23 -2.14 5.53
CA LEU A 91 7.19 -1.49 4.23
C LEU A 91 6.93 -2.49 3.12
N MET A 92 5.99 -2.15 2.25
CA MET A 92 5.80 -2.83 0.97
C MET A 92 5.60 -1.80 -0.14
N SER A 93 6.15 -2.05 -1.32
CA SER A 93 5.99 -1.16 -2.47
C SER A 93 6.00 -1.98 -3.76
N LEU A 94 5.16 -1.60 -4.73
CA LEU A 94 5.31 -2.09 -6.11
C LEU A 94 6.71 -1.79 -6.66
N GLY A 95 7.33 -0.69 -6.24
CA GLY A 95 8.68 -0.31 -6.62
C GLY A 95 9.77 -1.30 -6.20
N PHE A 96 9.49 -2.22 -5.27
CA PHE A 96 10.42 -3.31 -4.93
C PHE A 96 10.54 -4.36 -6.05
N PHE A 97 9.53 -4.45 -6.91
CA PHE A 97 9.45 -5.42 -8.01
C PHE A 97 9.75 -4.79 -9.37
N LEU A 98 9.97 -3.47 -9.41
CA LEU A 98 10.40 -2.76 -10.61
C LEU A 98 11.93 -2.82 -10.71
N ASP A 99 12.47 -3.39 -11.79
CA ASP A 99 13.87 -3.13 -12.15
C ASP A 99 13.91 -1.82 -12.95
N PRO A 100 14.54 -0.75 -12.44
CA PRO A 100 14.65 0.54 -13.13
C PRO A 100 15.34 0.45 -14.50
N ARG A 101 16.09 -0.63 -14.74
CA ARG A 101 16.82 -0.89 -15.99
C ARG A 101 16.03 -1.75 -16.96
N SER A 102 14.90 -2.32 -16.54
CA SER A 102 14.08 -3.17 -17.39
C SER A 102 13.06 -2.33 -18.17
N ALA A 103 13.04 -2.48 -19.50
CA ALA A 103 12.06 -1.85 -20.38
C ALA A 103 10.73 -2.63 -20.41
N VAL A 104 10.29 -3.15 -19.25
CA VAL A 104 9.03 -3.91 -19.16
C VAL A 104 7.87 -2.92 -19.23
N ILE A 105 7.02 -3.06 -20.25
CA ILE A 105 5.78 -2.30 -20.35
C ILE A 105 4.77 -2.90 -19.39
N TRP A 106 4.57 -2.25 -18.25
CA TRP A 106 3.54 -2.62 -17.30
C TRP A 106 2.16 -2.26 -17.85
N ARG A 107 1.44 -3.26 -18.37
CA ARG A 107 0.07 -3.09 -18.87
C ARG A 107 -0.94 -3.28 -17.74
N GLY A 108 -2.10 -2.62 -17.83
CA GLY A 108 -3.16 -2.63 -16.82
C GLY A 108 -3.41 -3.98 -16.12
N PRO A 109 -3.62 -5.10 -16.85
CA PRO A 109 -3.85 -6.40 -16.23
C PRO A 109 -2.69 -6.92 -15.35
N LEU A 110 -1.45 -6.65 -15.74
CA LEU A 110 -0.28 -7.06 -14.95
C LEU A 110 -0.17 -6.23 -13.67
N VAL A 111 -0.47 -4.92 -13.77
CA VAL A 111 -0.48 -4.01 -12.63
C VAL A 111 -1.54 -4.42 -11.62
N MET A 112 -2.77 -4.69 -12.09
CA MET A 112 -3.86 -5.11 -11.22
C MET A 112 -3.52 -6.41 -10.48
N ARG A 113 -2.92 -7.39 -11.16
CA ARG A 113 -2.45 -8.62 -10.52
C ARG A 113 -1.38 -8.35 -9.46
N ALA A 114 -0.39 -7.51 -9.77
CA ALA A 114 0.65 -7.17 -8.81
C ALA A 114 0.06 -6.49 -7.56
N VAL A 115 -0.89 -5.58 -7.74
CA VAL A 115 -1.56 -4.94 -6.60
C VAL A 115 -2.40 -5.95 -5.80
N GLU A 116 -3.14 -6.83 -6.45
CA GLU A 116 -3.88 -7.90 -5.76
C GLU A 116 -2.94 -8.79 -4.95
N GLN A 117 -1.76 -9.12 -5.49
CA GLN A 117 -0.74 -9.85 -4.73
C GLN A 117 -0.27 -9.07 -3.51
N LEU A 118 -0.02 -7.77 -3.62
CA LEU A 118 0.40 -6.96 -2.48
C LEU A 118 -0.69 -6.81 -1.41
N LEU A 119 -1.96 -6.73 -1.80
CA LEU A 119 -3.08 -6.62 -0.87
C LEU A 119 -3.36 -7.93 -0.11
N HIS A 120 -3.10 -9.08 -0.73
CA HIS A 120 -3.55 -10.37 -0.21
C HIS A 120 -2.43 -11.35 0.19
N GLN A 121 -1.23 -11.21 -0.35
CA GLN A 121 -0.13 -12.17 -0.16
C GLN A 121 1.02 -11.62 0.68
N VAL A 122 0.91 -10.38 1.18
CA VAL A 122 1.91 -9.81 2.08
C VAL A 122 1.65 -10.31 3.50
N VAL A 123 2.65 -10.92 4.10
CA VAL A 123 2.58 -11.45 5.47
C VAL A 123 2.89 -10.33 6.46
N TRP A 124 1.88 -9.53 6.75
CA TRP A 124 1.97 -8.45 7.73
C TRP A 124 1.96 -9.00 9.16
N LYS A 125 2.86 -8.50 10.01
CA LYS A 125 2.66 -8.60 11.47
C LYS A 125 1.51 -7.68 11.86
N LYS A 126 0.77 -8.09 12.89
CA LYS A 126 -0.34 -7.29 13.43
C LYS A 126 0.12 -5.87 13.75
N MET A 127 -0.69 -4.89 13.35
CA MET A 127 -0.37 -3.47 13.49
C MET A 127 -1.61 -2.64 13.84
N ASP A 128 -1.40 -1.44 14.38
CA ASP A 128 -2.49 -0.50 14.68
C ASP A 128 -2.97 0.20 13.41
N TYR A 129 -2.03 0.58 12.52
CA TYR A 129 -2.33 1.32 11.29
C TYR A 129 -1.62 0.75 10.06
N LEU A 130 -2.38 0.49 9.00
CA LEU A 130 -1.86 0.36 7.65
C LEU A 130 -2.12 1.66 6.87
N ILE A 131 -1.07 2.30 6.38
CA ILE A 131 -1.17 3.43 5.46
C ILE A 131 -0.99 2.92 4.03
N ILE A 132 -1.89 3.31 3.13
CA ILE A 132 -1.83 2.94 1.71
C ILE A 132 -1.59 4.20 0.88
N ASP A 133 -0.47 4.26 0.18
CA ASP A 133 -0.15 5.30 -0.80
C ASP A 133 -0.70 4.87 -2.17
N LEU A 134 -1.82 5.47 -2.57
CA LEU A 134 -2.53 5.08 -3.80
C LEU A 134 -1.88 5.72 -5.04
N PRO A 135 -2.06 5.15 -6.25
CA PRO A 135 -1.70 5.85 -7.49
C PRO A 135 -2.37 7.23 -7.60
N PRO A 136 -1.75 8.21 -8.28
CA PRO A 136 -2.36 9.51 -8.53
C PRO A 136 -3.50 9.43 -9.56
N GLY A 137 -4.34 10.45 -9.55
CA GLY A 137 -5.45 10.61 -10.50
C GLY A 137 -6.79 10.23 -9.88
N THR A 138 -7.80 10.10 -10.74
CA THR A 138 -9.14 9.58 -10.41
C THR A 138 -9.60 8.59 -11.48
N GLY A 139 -8.64 7.97 -12.18
CA GLY A 139 -8.92 7.04 -13.26
C GLY A 139 -9.33 5.65 -12.75
N ASP A 140 -9.78 4.80 -13.67
CA ASP A 140 -10.38 3.50 -13.38
C ASP A 140 -9.49 2.59 -12.52
N ILE A 141 -8.16 2.68 -12.64
CA ILE A 141 -7.21 1.90 -11.82
C ILE A 141 -7.37 2.28 -10.35
N GLN A 142 -7.39 3.57 -10.01
CA GLN A 142 -7.50 4.01 -8.61
C GLN A 142 -8.87 3.63 -8.03
N LEU A 143 -9.95 3.78 -8.80
CA LEU A 143 -11.30 3.36 -8.39
C LEU A 143 -11.40 1.85 -8.17
N SER A 144 -10.81 1.06 -9.07
CA SER A 144 -10.77 -0.40 -8.97
C SER A 144 -9.97 -0.87 -7.75
N LEU A 145 -8.93 -0.12 -7.36
CA LEU A 145 -8.16 -0.40 -6.15
C LEU A 145 -8.94 -0.08 -4.88
N LEU A 146 -9.62 1.07 -4.85
CA LEU A 146 -10.47 1.45 -3.71
C LEU A 146 -11.61 0.45 -3.45
N GLN A 147 -12.13 -0.21 -4.49
CA GLN A 147 -13.15 -1.25 -4.34
C GLN A 147 -12.62 -2.56 -3.72
N LYS A 148 -11.29 -2.74 -3.66
CA LYS A 148 -10.63 -3.95 -3.14
C LYS A 148 -10.09 -3.79 -1.72
N ILE A 149 -10.06 -2.57 -1.20
CA ILE A 149 -9.58 -2.20 0.14
C ILE A 149 -10.77 -2.14 1.11
#